data_AF-Q2FRL6-F1
#
_entry.id   AF-Q2FRL6-F1
#
_cell.length_a   1.000
_cell.length_b   1.000
_cell.length_c   1.000
_cell.angle_alpha   90.00
_cell.angle_beta   90.00
_cell.angle_gamma   90.00
#
_symmetry.space_group_name_H-M   'P 1'
#
loop_
_entity.id
_entity.type
_entity.pdbx_description
1 polymer ?
#
loop_
_entity_poly.entity_id
_entity_poly.type
_entity_poly.pdbx_seq_one_letter_code
_entity_poly.pdbx_strand_id
1 'polypeptide(L)'
;MSRHEIEKFTPFDRLSDEELRNAMIMHIRMGYILKFPGKSKDAEDVARGIVGKLTLEQMKEIHPHTFFTNKNGSERPKNPYDLAMELIQG
;
A
#
# COMPACT_ATOMS: atom_id res chain seq x y z
N MET A 1 30.52 9.09 -0.38
CA MET A 1 29.13 8.74 -0.67
C MET A 1 28.32 9.06 0.59
N SER A 2 27.39 10.01 0.51
CA SER A 2 26.55 10.39 1.65
C SER A 2 25.71 9.17 2.06
N ARG A 3 25.80 8.76 3.32
CA ARG A 3 24.83 7.81 3.90
C ARG A 3 23.48 8.48 3.76
N HIS A 4 22.63 7.98 2.86
CA HIS A 4 21.21 8.32 2.91
C HIS A 4 20.74 7.96 4.30
N GLU A 5 20.41 8.98 5.08
CA GLU A 5 19.68 8.82 6.33
C GLU A 5 18.46 7.98 5.98
N ILE A 6 18.40 6.78 6.52
CA ILE A 6 17.20 5.96 6.46
C ILE A 6 16.16 6.79 7.18
N GLU A 7 15.29 7.46 6.41
CA GLU A 7 14.13 8.17 6.94
C GLU A 7 13.47 7.22 7.94
N LYS A 8 13.38 7.66 9.19
CA LYS A 8 12.84 6.88 10.30
C LYS A 8 11.51 6.31 9.83
N PHE A 9 11.43 4.99 9.73
CA PHE A 9 10.22 4.30 9.33
C PHE A 9 9.13 4.63 10.35
N THR A 10 8.28 5.62 10.06
CA THR A 10 7.12 5.90 10.91
C THR A 10 6.19 4.69 10.78
N PRO A 11 5.93 3.96 11.88
CA PRO A 11 5.01 2.85 11.86
C PRO A 11 3.64 3.30 11.34
N PHE A 12 2.98 2.47 10.53
CA PHE A 12 1.73 2.83 9.85
C PHE A 12 0.58 3.17 10.82
N ASP A 13 0.64 2.65 12.05
CA ASP A 13 -0.24 2.96 13.18
C ASP A 13 -0.04 4.37 13.76
N ARG A 14 1.03 5.07 13.36
CA ARG A 14 1.38 6.42 13.83
C ARG A 14 1.28 7.49 12.75
N LEU A 15 0.84 7.13 11.54
CA LEU A 15 0.60 8.08 10.46
C LEU A 15 -0.67 8.88 10.76
N SER A 16 -0.65 10.18 10.46
CA SER A 16 -1.87 10.97 10.32
C SER A 16 -2.73 10.44 9.16
N ASP A 17 -4.00 10.82 9.10
CA ASP A 17 -4.91 10.36 8.05
C ASP A 17 -4.43 10.75 6.63
N GLU A 18 -3.79 11.91 6.48
CA GLU A 18 -3.22 12.36 5.21
C GLU A 18 -1.97 11.54 4.84
N GLU A 19 -1.07 11.32 5.80
CA GLU A 19 0.11 10.48 5.59
C GLU A 19 -0.28 9.03 5.28
N LEU A 20 -1.31 8.51 5.95
CA LEU A 20 -1.88 7.18 5.69
C LEU A 20 -2.38 7.07 4.25
N ARG A 21 -3.14 8.07 3.77
CA ARG A 21 -3.62 8.09 2.38
C ARG A 21 -2.47 8.12 1.39
N ASN A 22 -1.47 8.97 1.62
CA ASN A 22 -0.30 9.07 0.74
C ASN A 22 0.53 7.79 0.71
N ALA A 23 0.78 7.20 1.88
CA ALA A 23 1.45 5.91 1.99
C ALA A 23 0.66 4.80 1.27
N MET A 24 -0.68 4.79 1.39
CA MET A 24 -1.54 3.82 0.74
C MET A 24 -1.56 3.98 -0.79
N ILE A 25 -1.52 5.21 -1.32
CA ILE A 25 -1.42 5.46 -2.76
C ILE A 25 -0.14 4.81 -3.30
N MET A 26 1.00 5.06 -2.66
CA MET A 26 2.27 4.46 -3.06
C MET A 26 2.20 2.93 -3.00
N HIS A 27 1.63 2.38 -1.92
CA HIS A 27 1.57 0.95 -1.69
C HIS A 27 0.71 0.21 -2.71
N ILE A 28 -0.50 0.71 -2.97
CA ILE A 28 -1.42 0.16 -3.98
C ILE A 28 -0.85 0.33 -5.39
N ARG A 29 -0.19 1.47 -5.68
CA ARG A 29 0.50 1.70 -6.96
C ARG A 29 1.56 0.64 -7.22
N MET A 30 2.38 0.31 -6.22
CA MET A 30 3.39 -0.75 -6.34
C MET A 30 2.73 -2.12 -6.60
N GLY A 31 1.66 -2.44 -5.88
CA GLY A 31 0.87 -3.65 -6.12
C GLY A 31 0.32 -3.74 -7.55
N TYR A 32 -0.21 -2.64 -8.08
CA TYR A 32 -0.71 -2.55 -9.44
C TYR A 32 0.39 -2.79 -10.49
N ILE A 33 1.55 -2.14 -10.35
CA ILE A 33 2.68 -2.29 -11.28
C ILE A 33 3.18 -3.73 -11.30
N LEU A 34 3.28 -4.38 -10.13
CA LEU A 34 3.69 -5.79 -10.04
C LEU A 34 2.68 -6.74 -10.69
N LYS A 35 1.38 -6.43 -10.60
CA LYS A 35 0.31 -7.25 -11.20
C LYS A 35 0.17 -7.02 -12.71
N PHE A 36 0.35 -5.79 -13.17
CA PHE A 36 0.17 -5.38 -14.56
C PHE A 36 1.46 -4.77 -15.13
N PRO A 37 2.49 -5.58 -15.38
CA PRO A 37 3.74 -5.09 -15.96
C PRO A 37 3.45 -4.41 -17.31
N GLY A 38 3.97 -3.19 -17.49
CA GLY A 38 3.75 -2.37 -18.70
C GLY A 38 2.64 -1.32 -18.59
N LYS A 39 1.82 -1.34 -17.53
CA LYS A 39 0.79 -0.31 -17.26
C LYS A 39 1.21 0.73 -16.22
N SER A 40 2.51 0.97 -16.06
CA SER A 40 3.05 1.86 -15.02
C SER A 40 2.60 3.32 -15.14
N LYS A 41 2.24 3.77 -16.36
CA LYS A 41 1.77 5.14 -16.62
C LYS A 41 0.44 5.45 -15.93
N ASP A 42 -0.46 4.47 -15.85
CA ASP A 42 -1.80 4.64 -15.27
C ASP A 42 -1.83 4.33 -13.77
N ALA A 43 -0.72 3.80 -13.23
CA ALA A 43 -0.69 3.20 -11.90
C ALA A 43 -0.95 4.21 -10.77
N GLU A 44 -0.54 5.47 -10.94
CA GLU A 44 -0.80 6.51 -9.95
C GLU A 44 -2.28 6.90 -9.90
N ASP A 45 -2.90 7.14 -11.06
CA ASP A 45 -4.31 7.52 -11.15
C ASP A 45 -5.22 6.40 -10.65
N VAL A 46 -4.91 5.14 -11.00
CA VAL A 46 -5.61 3.96 -10.49
C VAL A 46 -5.49 3.89 -8.96
N ALA A 47 -4.28 4.04 -8.41
CA ALA A 47 -4.08 3.98 -6.97
C ALA A 47 -4.82 5.11 -6.23
N ARG A 48 -4.78 6.35 -6.73
CA ARG A 48 -5.54 7.48 -6.17
C ARG A 48 -7.04 7.22 -6.22
N GLY A 49 -7.55 6.69 -7.33
CA GLY A 49 -8.96 6.34 -7.49
C GLY A 49 -9.42 5.22 -6.53
N ILE A 50 -8.55 4.28 -6.20
CA ILE A 50 -8.80 3.23 -5.21
C ILE A 50 -8.77 3.79 -3.80
N VAL A 51 -7.74 4.54 -3.43
CA VAL A 51 -7.63 5.17 -2.09
C VAL A 51 -8.76 6.14 -1.82
N GLY A 52 -9.28 6.83 -2.84
CA GLY A 52 -10.47 7.68 -2.71
C GLY A 52 -11.75 6.92 -2.36
N LYS A 53 -11.81 5.60 -2.61
CA LYS A 53 -12.97 4.75 -2.30
C LYS A 53 -12.84 4.00 -0.97
N LEU A 54 -11.63 3.88 -0.43
CA LEU A 54 -11.37 3.19 0.82
C LEU A 54 -11.70 4.10 2.02
N THR A 55 -12.24 3.50 3.08
CA THR A 55 -12.29 4.14 4.40
C THR A 55 -10.93 4.09 5.09
N LEU A 56 -10.75 4.90 6.15
CA LEU A 56 -9.50 4.88 6.93
C LEU A 56 -9.29 3.51 7.60
N GLU A 57 -10.36 2.87 8.06
CA GLU A 57 -10.33 1.54 8.67
C GLU A 57 -9.86 0.48 7.66
N GLN A 58 -10.39 0.51 6.44
CA GLN A 58 -9.97 -0.41 5.37
C GLN A 58 -8.50 -0.19 4.98
N MET A 59 -8.01 1.06 4.96
CA MET A 59 -6.60 1.34 4.73
C MET A 59 -5.70 0.75 5.84
N LYS A 60 -6.14 0.83 7.10
CA LYS A 60 -5.43 0.23 8.24
C LYS A 60 -5.44 -1.30 8.17
N GLU A 61 -6.49 -1.89 7.60
CA GLU A 61 -6.57 -3.34 7.37
C GLU A 61 -5.59 -3.80 6.27
N ILE A 62 -5.37 -3.02 5.21
CA ILE A 62 -4.44 -3.43 4.13
C ILE A 62 -2.99 -3.61 4.66
N HIS A 63 -2.56 -2.74 5.57
CA HIS A 63 -1.17 -2.66 6.03
C HIS A 63 -0.60 -3.98 6.60
N PRO A 64 -1.20 -4.65 7.61
CA PRO A 64 -0.63 -5.87 8.19
C PRO A 64 -0.54 -7.04 7.21
N HIS A 65 -1.38 -7.09 6.17
CA HIS A 65 -1.46 -8.23 5.26
C HIS A 65 -0.51 -8.15 4.06
N THR A 66 0.10 -6.99 3.83
CA THR A 66 0.79 -6.68 2.57
C THR A 66 2.28 -6.35 2.76
N PHE A 67 2.74 -6.18 3.99
CA PHE A 67 4.16 -5.98 4.31
C PHE A 67 4.86 -7.31 4.69
N PHE A 68 6.00 -7.57 4.06
CA PHE A 68 6.83 -8.75 4.31
C PHE A 68 7.31 -8.86 5.78
N THR A 69 7.56 -7.72 6.43
CA THR A 69 8.05 -7.65 7.82
C THR A 69 7.05 -8.17 8.85
N ASN A 70 5.76 -8.27 8.48
CA ASN A 70 4.70 -8.69 9.38
C ASN A 70 4.35 -10.18 9.24
N LYS A 71 5.07 -10.92 8.38
CA LYS A 71 4.76 -12.32 8.04
C LYS A 71 5.86 -13.27 8.53
N ASN A 72 5.46 -14.32 9.27
CA ASN A 72 6.38 -15.36 9.71
C ASN A 72 6.69 -16.33 8.56
N GLY A 73 7.93 -16.27 8.04
CA GLY A 73 8.71 -17.31 7.32
C GLY A 73 8.13 -18.01 6.07
N SER A 74 6.81 -18.21 5.99
CA SER A 74 6.10 -19.01 4.99
C SER A 74 4.87 -18.29 4.42
N GLU A 75 4.32 -17.28 5.11
CA GLU A 75 3.23 -16.48 4.56
C GLU A 75 3.76 -15.44 3.56
N ARG A 76 3.34 -15.57 2.30
CA ARG A 76 3.57 -14.52 1.30
C ARG A 76 2.62 -13.35 1.59
N PRO A 77 3.09 -12.10 1.63
CA PRO A 77 2.19 -10.96 1.73
C PRO A 77 1.25 -10.93 0.54
N LYS A 78 0.00 -10.53 0.78
CA LYS A 78 -0.96 -10.28 -0.29
C LYS A 78 -0.48 -9.10 -1.13
N ASN A 79 -0.88 -9.06 -2.40
CA ASN A 79 -0.69 -7.86 -3.21
C ASN A 79 -1.64 -6.75 -2.70
N PRO A 80 -1.13 -5.54 -2.40
CA PRO A 80 -1.96 -4.46 -1.85
C PRO A 80 -3.04 -3.96 -2.81
N TYR A 81 -2.82 -4.03 -4.12
CA TYR A 81 -3.87 -3.73 -5.10
C TYR A 81 -5.02 -4.74 -5.01
N ASP A 82 -4.70 -6.03 -4.93
CA ASP A 82 -5.72 -7.08 -4.86
C ASP A 82 -6.56 -6.98 -3.59
N LEU A 83 -5.90 -6.78 -2.44
CA LEU A 83 -6.59 -6.61 -1.18
C LEU A 83 -7.45 -5.34 -1.15
N ALA A 84 -6.98 -4.23 -1.73
CA ALA A 84 -7.77 -3.02 -1.84
C ALA A 84 -9.03 -3.22 -2.70
N MET A 85 -8.91 -3.98 -3.80
CA MET A 85 -10.05 -4.31 -4.65
C MET A 85 -11.04 -5.25 -3.95
N GLU A 86 -10.55 -6.24 -3.18
CA GLU A 86 -11.39 -7.12 -2.34
C GLU A 86 -12.24 -6.28 -1.36
N LEU A 87 -11.63 -5.32 -0.66
CA LEU A 87 -12.32 -4.47 0.34
C LEU A 87 -13.31 -3.46 -0.27
N ILE A 88 -13.15 -3.09 -1.54
CA ILE A 88 -14.09 -2.18 -2.23
C ILE A 88 -15.31 -2.94 -2.77
N GLN A 89 -15.14 -4.22 -3.09
CA GLN A 89 -16.17 -5.04 -3.75
C GLN A 89 -16.96 -5.93 -2.78
N GLY A 90 -16.39 -6.23 -1.60
CA GLY A 90 -17.07 -6.91 -0.50
C GLY A 90 -17.87 -5.95 0.37
#